data_AF-A0A9W9Z9X6-F1
#
_entry.id   AF-A0A9W9Z9X6-F1
#
_cell.length_a   1.000
_cell.length_b   1.000
_cell.length_c   1.000
_cell.angle_alpha   90.00
_cell.angle_beta   90.00
_cell.angle_gamma   90.00
#
_symmetry.space_group_name_H-M   'P 1'
#
loop_
_entity.id
_entity.type
_entity.pdbx_description
1 polymer ?
#
loop_
_entity_poly.entity_id
_entity_poly.type
_entity_poly.pdbx_seq_one_letter_code
_entity_poly.pdbx_strand_id
1 'polypeptide(L)'
;MSDGEERESLSREIDPAIWAIAPRLHQEEGPVDVTASPAFQCLDELFSQGKLAGEKVAKLKARYTSLHERLKSTREQESSLLHKAKEMHQEVQRQRAELEKGDSFPDGDNTEVNKLRQELLKHHNELAQADERQYQLEFKLEGLREEKIMLERDYSRMPKPGEIEKQVKELQKSLEELKVEIAQRTIDAKSLKEEVENRETQVNELRKEVEEGLDEQQKLRDQLVQVHSQPAHITKQTDLLSRQLREVEEKRSNLDGNVDEIAKELQRMEGKKHYLEEEKTDLSEALDRQRHIFESKEREVDLLAKEFELAKERQAEFLGDRGTLDLNLKHAAIEKKSNHDIHARKMREKERDLKALKKSELQLKVAEDGVEHVRSIYDKVKAQVDSAPRDDGTLLEKRKELQREVDVTKRTLAQQVQ
;
A
#
# COMPACT_ATOMS: atom_id res chain seq x y z
N MET A 1 125.09 -23.71 -42.24
CA MET A 1 125.95 -24.40 -43.23
C MET A 1 127.06 -23.41 -43.54
N SER A 2 128.19 -23.56 -42.87
CA SER A 2 129.34 -24.35 -43.35
C SER A 2 130.04 -23.62 -44.48
N ASP A 3 131.34 -23.37 -44.47
CA ASP A 3 132.44 -23.83 -43.62
C ASP A 3 133.58 -22.82 -43.79
N GLY A 4 134.42 -22.68 -42.77
CA GLY A 4 135.79 -22.23 -42.94
C GLY A 4 136.70 -23.43 -42.78
N GLU A 5 137.51 -23.74 -43.79
CA GLU A 5 138.69 -24.58 -43.65
C GLU A 5 139.91 -23.80 -44.15
N GLU A 6 140.91 -23.72 -43.28
CA GLU A 6 142.27 -23.24 -43.55
C GLU A 6 143.06 -24.26 -44.38
N ARG A 7 144.05 -23.80 -45.15
CA ARG A 7 145.34 -24.52 -45.31
C ARG A 7 146.43 -23.70 -46.00
N GLU A 8 147.52 -23.52 -45.24
CA GLU A 8 148.95 -23.63 -45.55
C GLU A 8 149.43 -23.50 -47.01
N SER A 9 150.54 -22.77 -47.24
CA SER A 9 151.91 -23.35 -47.23
C SER A 9 153.00 -22.48 -47.89
N LEU A 10 154.09 -22.32 -47.12
CA LEU A 10 155.53 -22.46 -47.48
C LEU A 10 156.21 -21.50 -48.46
N SER A 11 157.06 -20.65 -47.87
CA SER A 11 158.18 -19.92 -48.47
C SER A 11 159.36 -20.85 -48.83
N ARG A 12 160.08 -20.55 -49.92
CA ARG A 12 161.43 -21.07 -50.21
C ARG A 12 162.39 -19.92 -50.51
N GLU A 13 163.53 -19.92 -49.83
CA GLU A 13 164.66 -18.99 -49.96
C GLU A 13 165.45 -19.22 -51.27
N ILE A 14 166.10 -18.17 -51.78
CA ILE A 14 167.01 -18.20 -52.94
C ILE A 14 168.34 -17.53 -52.56
N ASP A 15 169.45 -18.24 -52.75
CA ASP A 15 170.84 -17.84 -52.51
C ASP A 15 171.43 -16.89 -53.59
N PRO A 16 172.55 -16.18 -53.30
CA PRO A 16 173.07 -15.08 -54.12
C PRO A 16 174.11 -15.50 -55.18
N ALA A 17 174.16 -14.78 -56.30
CA ALA A 17 175.11 -15.01 -57.41
C ALA A 17 176.23 -13.95 -57.50
N ILE A 18 177.44 -14.45 -57.75
CA ILE A 18 178.76 -13.79 -57.76
C ILE A 18 178.99 -12.96 -59.05
N TRP A 19 179.66 -11.81 -58.94
CA TRP A 19 180.07 -10.96 -60.08
C TRP A 19 181.58 -11.04 -60.36
N ALA A 20 181.95 -11.11 -61.64
CA ALA A 20 183.33 -11.10 -62.12
C ALA A 20 183.73 -9.75 -62.75
N ILE A 21 184.96 -9.31 -62.49
CA ILE A 21 185.56 -8.06 -62.99
C ILE A 21 186.40 -8.34 -64.24
N ALA A 22 186.30 -7.48 -65.27
CA ALA A 22 187.05 -7.56 -66.52
C ALA A 22 188.17 -6.49 -66.64
N PRO A 23 189.27 -6.76 -67.39
CA PRO A 23 190.51 -5.98 -67.35
C PRO A 23 190.54 -4.81 -68.35
N ARG A 24 191.37 -3.79 -68.04
CA ARG A 24 191.62 -2.60 -68.86
C ARG A 24 192.67 -2.86 -69.95
N LEU A 25 192.44 -2.33 -71.16
CA LEU A 25 193.44 -2.27 -72.23
C LEU A 25 193.58 -0.83 -72.75
N HIS A 26 194.85 -0.40 -72.82
CA HIS A 26 195.32 0.89 -73.33
C HIS A 26 195.19 0.95 -74.86
N GLN A 27 194.86 2.14 -75.38
CA GLN A 27 194.87 2.49 -76.79
C GLN A 27 196.28 2.92 -77.22
N GLU A 28 196.80 2.32 -78.28
CA GLU A 28 197.84 2.93 -79.13
C GLU A 28 197.34 3.06 -80.57
N GLU A 29 197.88 4.07 -81.24
CA GLU A 29 197.34 4.79 -82.39
C GLU A 29 197.30 4.01 -83.71
N GLY A 30 196.39 4.48 -84.56
CA GLY A 30 196.15 4.06 -85.93
C GLY A 30 197.13 4.67 -86.96
N PRO A 31 196.88 4.46 -88.26
CA PRO A 31 197.89 3.91 -89.14
C PRO A 31 198.51 4.93 -90.08
N VAL A 32 199.84 4.89 -90.14
CA VAL A 32 200.64 5.39 -91.26
C VAL A 32 200.45 4.42 -92.44
N ASP A 33 200.33 5.00 -93.62
CA ASP A 33 200.14 4.31 -94.90
C ASP A 33 201.05 3.07 -95.04
N VAL A 34 200.46 1.95 -95.48
CA VAL A 34 201.05 0.59 -95.45
C VAL A 34 202.34 0.52 -96.29
N THR A 35 202.50 1.43 -97.24
CA THR A 35 203.67 1.60 -98.11
C THR A 35 204.92 2.08 -97.36
N ALA A 36 204.76 2.76 -96.22
CA ALA A 36 205.84 3.22 -95.36
C ALA A 36 206.12 2.26 -94.19
N SER A 37 205.46 1.09 -94.16
CA SER A 37 205.66 0.09 -93.12
C SER A 37 207.10 -0.45 -93.15
N PRO A 38 207.74 -0.65 -91.98
CA PRO A 38 209.05 -1.29 -91.89
C PRO A 38 209.10 -2.64 -92.61
N ALA A 39 207.97 -3.37 -92.65
CA ALA A 39 207.86 -4.63 -93.37
C ALA A 39 207.97 -4.46 -94.89
N PHE A 40 207.43 -3.37 -95.46
CA PHE A 40 207.56 -3.05 -96.88
C PHE A 40 208.99 -2.63 -97.23
N GLN A 41 209.64 -1.85 -96.37
CA GLN A 41 211.01 -1.41 -96.55
C GLN A 41 212.00 -2.58 -96.51
N CYS A 42 211.84 -3.51 -95.56
CA CYS A 42 212.65 -4.74 -95.53
C CYS A 42 212.45 -5.60 -96.79
N LEU A 43 211.24 -5.64 -97.34
CA LEU A 43 210.98 -6.41 -98.56
C LEU A 43 211.62 -5.77 -99.81
N ASP A 44 211.73 -4.43 -99.84
CA ASP A 44 212.41 -3.70 -100.92
C ASP A 44 213.93 -3.73 -100.80
N GLU A 45 214.47 -3.70 -99.59
CA GLU A 45 215.90 -3.92 -99.36
C GLU A 45 216.33 -5.34 -99.77
N LEU A 46 215.51 -6.35 -99.46
CA LEU A 46 215.80 -7.72 -99.88
C LEU A 46 215.66 -7.91 -101.39
N PHE A 47 214.81 -7.13 -102.06
CA PHE A 47 214.71 -7.09 -103.51
C PHE A 47 215.93 -6.43 -104.15
N SER A 48 216.34 -5.28 -103.64
CA SER A 48 217.45 -4.49 -104.18
C SER A 48 218.82 -5.14 -103.97
N GLN A 49 218.99 -5.96 -102.92
CA GLN A 49 220.15 -6.85 -102.78
C GLN A 49 220.16 -8.04 -103.77
N GLY A 50 219.13 -8.18 -104.62
CA GLY A 50 218.99 -9.29 -105.56
C GLY A 50 218.60 -10.63 -104.92
N LYS A 51 218.34 -10.67 -103.61
CA LYS A 51 218.04 -11.91 -102.86
C LYS A 51 216.61 -12.41 -103.02
N LEU A 52 215.73 -11.60 -103.61
CA LEU A 52 214.32 -11.92 -103.77
C LEU A 52 213.85 -11.57 -105.18
N ALA A 53 213.15 -12.50 -105.81
CA ALA A 53 212.46 -12.25 -107.08
C ALA A 53 211.24 -11.36 -106.85
N GLY A 54 210.96 -10.43 -107.77
CA GLY A 54 209.88 -9.44 -107.64
C GLY A 54 208.51 -10.05 -107.41
N GLU A 55 208.28 -11.26 -107.92
CA GLU A 55 207.03 -12.01 -107.72
C GLU A 55 206.80 -12.42 -106.26
N LYS A 56 207.86 -12.78 -105.51
CA LYS A 56 207.78 -13.10 -104.08
C LYS A 56 207.57 -11.85 -103.21
N VAL A 57 208.20 -10.74 -103.58
CA VAL A 57 208.04 -9.45 -102.87
C VAL A 57 206.64 -8.90 -103.03
N ALA A 58 206.08 -8.94 -104.25
CA ALA A 58 204.69 -8.57 -104.51
C ALA A 58 203.71 -9.44 -103.70
N LYS A 59 203.95 -10.76 -103.61
CA LYS A 59 203.11 -11.68 -102.80
C LYS A 59 203.18 -11.40 -101.30
N LEU A 60 204.36 -11.06 -100.79
CA LEU A 60 204.56 -10.73 -99.37
C LEU A 60 203.97 -9.36 -99.02
N LYS A 61 204.16 -8.36 -99.89
CA LYS A 61 203.52 -7.05 -99.77
C LYS A 61 201.99 -7.19 -99.78
N ALA A 62 201.42 -7.92 -100.74
CA ALA A 62 199.98 -8.18 -100.81
C ALA A 62 199.43 -8.91 -99.57
N ARG A 63 200.17 -9.89 -99.03
CA ARG A 63 199.78 -10.57 -97.77
C ARG A 63 199.80 -9.62 -96.57
N TYR A 64 200.79 -8.73 -96.49
CA TYR A 64 200.88 -7.76 -95.40
C TYR A 64 199.73 -6.74 -95.47
N THR A 65 199.38 -6.23 -96.66
CA THR A 65 198.23 -5.34 -96.85
C THR A 65 196.91 -6.03 -96.47
N SER A 66 196.71 -7.28 -96.90
CA SER A 66 195.53 -8.07 -96.55
C SER A 66 195.39 -8.31 -95.05
N LEU A 67 196.49 -8.53 -94.34
CA LEU A 67 196.48 -8.74 -92.89
C LEU A 67 196.15 -7.45 -92.14
N HIS A 68 196.66 -6.31 -92.61
CA HIS A 68 196.37 -5.00 -92.05
C HIS A 68 194.89 -4.61 -92.21
N GLU A 69 194.30 -4.83 -93.39
CA GLU A 69 192.86 -4.60 -93.62
C GLU A 69 192.00 -5.49 -92.71
N ARG A 70 192.40 -6.75 -92.51
CA ARG A 70 191.67 -7.68 -91.65
C ARG A 70 191.74 -7.26 -90.17
N LEU A 71 192.90 -6.80 -89.70
CA LEU A 71 193.07 -6.25 -88.35
C LEU A 71 192.19 -5.01 -88.13
N LYS A 72 192.18 -4.08 -89.10
CA LYS A 72 191.35 -2.87 -89.07
C LYS A 72 189.86 -3.22 -88.97
N SER A 73 189.39 -4.13 -89.83
CA SER A 73 188.00 -4.60 -89.81
C SER A 73 187.63 -5.27 -88.48
N THR A 74 188.55 -6.00 -87.86
CA THR A 74 188.29 -6.68 -86.58
C THR A 74 188.18 -5.68 -85.43
N ARG A 75 189.04 -4.65 -85.39
CA ARG A 75 188.97 -3.56 -84.41
C ARG A 75 187.68 -2.74 -84.53
N GLU A 76 187.23 -2.47 -85.76
CA GLU A 76 185.95 -1.79 -86.01
C GLU A 76 184.76 -2.63 -85.53
N GLN A 77 184.78 -3.96 -85.74
CA GLN A 77 183.75 -4.87 -85.25
C GLN A 77 183.71 -4.95 -83.72
N GLU A 78 184.87 -5.06 -83.07
CA GLU A 78 184.98 -5.09 -81.61
C GLU A 78 184.42 -3.81 -80.97
N SER A 79 184.75 -2.64 -81.55
CA SER A 79 184.19 -1.35 -81.13
C SER A 79 182.66 -1.32 -81.23
N SER A 80 182.10 -1.85 -82.33
CA SER A 80 180.65 -1.90 -82.53
C SER A 80 179.93 -2.80 -81.52
N LEU A 81 180.53 -3.94 -81.17
CA LEU A 81 179.97 -4.89 -80.20
C LEU A 81 180.01 -4.32 -78.78
N LEU A 82 181.08 -3.61 -78.43
CA LEU A 82 181.19 -2.95 -77.13
C LEU A 82 180.12 -1.84 -76.97
N HIS A 83 179.79 -1.13 -78.04
CA HIS A 83 178.73 -0.11 -78.02
C HIS A 83 177.35 -0.76 -77.77
N LYS A 84 177.04 -1.85 -78.49
CA LYS A 84 175.81 -2.63 -78.28
C LYS A 84 175.68 -3.18 -76.86
N ALA A 85 176.77 -3.65 -76.27
CA ALA A 85 176.75 -4.16 -74.90
C ALA A 85 176.38 -3.07 -73.87
N LYS A 86 176.83 -1.81 -74.07
CA LYS A 86 176.47 -0.68 -73.21
C LYS A 86 175.01 -0.29 -73.33
N GLU A 87 174.46 -0.24 -74.54
CA GLU A 87 173.04 0.05 -74.77
C GLU A 87 172.13 -0.99 -74.10
N MET A 88 172.43 -2.28 -74.28
CA MET A 88 171.66 -3.36 -73.64
C MET A 88 171.72 -3.28 -72.11
N HIS A 89 172.87 -2.88 -71.53
CA HIS A 89 172.97 -2.72 -70.08
C HIS A 89 172.11 -1.57 -69.55
N GLN A 90 172.02 -0.45 -70.27
CA GLN A 90 171.14 0.67 -69.90
C GLN A 90 169.66 0.27 -69.97
N GLU A 91 169.26 -0.49 -70.98
CA GLU A 91 167.88 -0.97 -71.11
C GLU A 91 167.50 -1.93 -69.97
N VAL A 92 168.42 -2.81 -69.55
CA VAL A 92 168.19 -3.69 -68.38
C VAL A 92 168.03 -2.88 -67.08
N GLN A 93 168.82 -1.81 -66.89
CA GLN A 93 168.67 -0.93 -65.72
C GLN A 93 167.32 -0.19 -65.74
N ARG A 94 166.86 0.27 -66.91
CA ARG A 94 165.54 0.92 -67.07
C ARG A 94 164.39 -0.03 -66.71
N GLN A 95 164.41 -1.26 -67.22
CA GLN A 95 163.37 -2.26 -66.94
C GLN A 95 163.34 -2.67 -65.46
N ARG A 96 164.50 -2.78 -64.80
CA ARG A 96 164.55 -3.03 -63.35
C ARG A 96 163.89 -1.91 -62.54
N ALA A 97 164.13 -0.64 -62.92
CA ALA A 97 163.49 0.50 -62.24
C ALA A 97 161.96 0.57 -62.48
N GLU A 98 161.45 0.08 -63.61
CA GLU A 98 160.00 -0.02 -63.86
C GLU A 98 159.37 -1.16 -63.06
N LEU A 99 160.04 -2.31 -62.94
CA LEU A 99 159.57 -3.42 -62.12
C LEU A 99 159.51 -3.04 -60.63
N GLU A 100 160.51 -2.31 -60.12
CA GLU A 100 160.54 -1.85 -58.72
C GLU A 100 159.40 -0.86 -58.41
N LYS A 101 158.94 -0.07 -59.40
CA LYS A 101 157.72 0.75 -59.27
C LYS A 101 156.43 -0.08 -59.25
N GLY A 102 156.40 -1.20 -59.95
CA GLY A 102 155.28 -2.14 -59.96
C GLY A 102 155.14 -2.90 -58.62
N ASP A 103 156.27 -3.35 -58.05
CA ASP A 103 156.31 -4.01 -56.75
C ASP A 103 156.02 -3.05 -55.58
N SER A 104 156.15 -1.73 -55.81
CA SER A 104 155.77 -0.68 -54.85
C SER A 104 154.28 -0.30 -54.92
N PHE A 105 153.46 -1.01 -55.72
CA PHE A 105 152.02 -0.78 -55.77
C PHE A 105 151.36 -1.36 -54.50
N PRO A 106 150.64 -0.55 -53.70
CA PRO A 106 150.15 -0.99 -52.40
C PRO A 106 149.03 -2.03 -52.55
N ASP A 107 149.38 -3.30 -52.42
CA ASP A 107 148.46 -4.44 -52.25
C ASP A 107 147.91 -4.46 -50.82
N GLY A 108 147.01 -3.53 -50.51
CA GLY A 108 146.29 -3.49 -49.23
C GLY A 108 144.86 -3.00 -49.40
N ASP A 109 143.96 -3.49 -48.54
CA ASP A 109 142.51 -3.25 -48.57
C ASP A 109 142.06 -1.77 -48.45
N ASN A 110 143.00 -0.82 -48.34
CA ASN A 110 142.75 0.59 -48.08
C ASN A 110 143.07 1.51 -49.29
N THR A 111 142.74 1.04 -50.50
CA THR A 111 142.78 1.85 -51.71
C THR A 111 141.58 2.80 -51.78
N GLU A 112 141.71 3.95 -52.46
CA GLU A 112 140.61 4.93 -52.61
C GLU A 112 139.36 4.32 -53.27
N VAL A 113 139.55 3.32 -54.14
CA VAL A 113 138.47 2.58 -54.79
C VAL A 113 137.64 1.79 -53.77
N ASN A 114 138.28 1.17 -52.78
CA ASN A 114 137.56 0.47 -51.70
C ASN A 114 136.79 1.44 -50.81
N LYS A 115 137.33 2.64 -50.54
CA LYS A 115 136.61 3.69 -49.78
C LYS A 115 135.38 4.18 -50.53
N LEU A 116 135.50 4.48 -51.83
CA LEU A 116 134.36 4.87 -52.67
C LEU A 116 133.31 3.77 -52.78
N ARG A 117 133.73 2.49 -52.81
CA ARG A 117 132.80 1.35 -52.80
C ARG A 117 132.04 1.24 -51.48
N GLN A 118 132.70 1.47 -50.34
CA GLN A 118 132.05 1.53 -49.02
C GLN A 118 131.08 2.71 -48.92
N GLU A 119 131.47 3.89 -49.40
CA GLU A 119 130.60 5.07 -49.43
C GLU A 119 129.38 4.86 -50.32
N LEU A 120 129.54 4.23 -51.49
CA LEU A 120 128.44 3.90 -52.38
C LEU A 120 127.47 2.90 -51.76
N LEU A 121 127.97 1.86 -51.08
CA LEU A 121 127.14 0.91 -50.34
C LEU A 121 126.39 1.58 -49.19
N LYS A 122 127.07 2.50 -48.47
CA LYS A 122 126.45 3.26 -47.39
C LYS A 122 125.31 4.14 -47.90
N HIS A 123 125.54 4.91 -48.96
CA HIS A 123 124.50 5.75 -49.56
C HIS A 123 123.37 4.92 -50.20
N HIS A 124 123.68 3.75 -50.77
CA HIS A 124 122.66 2.84 -51.28
C HIS A 124 121.75 2.32 -50.15
N ASN A 125 122.33 1.93 -49.01
CA ASN A 125 121.57 1.51 -47.84
C ASN A 125 120.77 2.67 -47.23
N GLU A 126 121.34 3.87 -47.17
CA GLU A 126 120.65 5.08 -46.70
C GLU A 126 119.47 5.45 -47.60
N LEU A 127 119.63 5.32 -48.93
CA LEU A 127 118.57 5.53 -49.90
C LEU A 127 117.45 4.50 -49.73
N ALA A 128 117.79 3.21 -49.66
CA ALA A 128 116.80 2.15 -49.42
C ALA A 128 116.02 2.37 -48.11
N GLN A 129 116.70 2.80 -47.05
CA GLN A 129 116.03 3.12 -45.78
C GLN A 129 115.15 4.38 -45.88
N ALA A 130 115.54 5.37 -46.69
CA ALA A 130 114.72 6.54 -46.95
C ALA A 130 113.47 6.17 -47.76
N ASP A 131 113.60 5.30 -48.76
CA ASP A 131 112.48 4.77 -49.56
C ASP A 131 111.49 3.99 -48.67
N GLU A 132 111.97 3.09 -47.81
CA GLU A 132 111.12 2.38 -46.85
C GLU A 132 110.37 3.34 -45.91
N ARG A 133 111.06 4.39 -45.41
CA ARG A 133 110.42 5.42 -44.59
C ARG A 133 109.39 6.22 -45.38
N GLN A 134 109.66 6.53 -46.65
CA GLN A 134 108.71 7.19 -47.54
C GLN A 134 107.46 6.33 -47.74
N TYR A 135 107.60 5.06 -48.07
CA TYR A 135 106.47 4.13 -48.21
C TYR A 135 105.61 4.06 -46.93
N GLN A 136 106.24 3.99 -45.76
CA GLN A 136 105.50 3.97 -44.49
C GLN A 136 104.75 5.28 -44.21
N LEU A 137 105.34 6.42 -44.57
CA LEU A 137 104.70 7.73 -44.41
C LEU A 137 103.54 7.88 -45.40
N GLU A 138 103.70 7.46 -46.65
CA GLU A 138 102.64 7.48 -47.66
C GLU A 138 101.45 6.60 -47.23
N PHE A 139 101.71 5.39 -46.72
CA PHE A 139 100.66 4.52 -46.19
C PHE A 139 99.89 5.17 -45.02
N LYS A 140 100.61 5.79 -44.06
CA LYS A 140 99.96 6.51 -42.95
C LYS A 140 99.16 7.71 -43.43
N LEU A 141 99.68 8.44 -44.42
CA LEU A 141 99.03 9.63 -44.97
C LEU A 141 97.73 9.24 -45.67
N GLU A 142 97.72 8.13 -46.40
CA GLU A 142 96.49 7.60 -47.02
C GLU A 142 95.47 7.15 -45.97
N GLY A 143 95.90 6.43 -44.93
CA GLY A 143 95.01 6.05 -43.81
C GLY A 143 94.36 7.26 -43.11
N LEU A 144 95.14 8.33 -42.87
CA LEU A 144 94.61 9.57 -42.30
C LEU A 144 93.66 10.31 -43.24
N ARG A 145 93.87 10.25 -44.56
CA ARG A 145 92.94 10.81 -45.55
C ARG A 145 91.61 10.07 -45.54
N GLU A 146 91.63 8.75 -45.48
CA GLU A 146 90.42 7.94 -45.37
C GLU A 146 89.65 8.25 -44.09
N GLU A 147 90.34 8.31 -42.94
CA GLU A 147 89.74 8.68 -41.66
C GLU A 147 89.11 10.08 -41.70
N LYS A 148 89.82 11.05 -42.29
CA LYS A 148 89.29 12.41 -42.49
C LYS A 148 87.99 12.39 -43.31
N ILE A 149 87.95 11.64 -44.42
CA ILE A 149 86.76 11.53 -45.27
C ILE A 149 85.59 10.92 -44.48
N MET A 150 85.85 9.91 -43.64
CA MET A 150 84.82 9.29 -42.80
C MET A 150 84.29 10.26 -41.74
N LEU A 151 85.17 10.99 -41.06
CA LEU A 151 84.79 12.01 -40.06
C LEU A 151 83.99 13.16 -40.70
N GLU A 152 84.35 13.62 -41.89
CA GLU A 152 83.60 14.65 -42.62
C GLU A 152 82.19 14.18 -43.00
N ARG A 153 82.03 12.90 -43.39
CA ARG A 153 80.73 12.30 -43.65
C ARG A 153 79.88 12.20 -42.40
N ASP A 154 80.45 11.74 -41.29
CA ASP A 154 79.73 11.63 -40.01
C ASP A 154 79.34 13.01 -39.47
N TYR A 155 80.23 14.01 -39.58
CA TYR A 155 79.91 15.40 -39.24
C TYR A 155 78.78 15.96 -40.11
N SER A 156 78.74 15.62 -41.40
CA SER A 156 77.67 16.05 -42.31
C SER A 156 76.33 15.38 -42.01
N ARG A 157 76.34 14.19 -41.39
CA ARG A 157 75.13 13.46 -40.96
C ARG A 157 74.62 13.92 -39.60
N MET A 158 75.45 14.56 -38.79
CA MET A 158 75.00 15.11 -37.52
C MET A 158 73.95 16.20 -37.78
N PRO A 159 72.83 16.20 -37.04
CA PRO A 159 71.82 17.22 -37.15
C PRO A 159 72.43 18.60 -36.94
N LYS A 160 72.11 19.55 -37.82
CA LYS A 160 72.61 20.91 -37.65
C LYS A 160 71.95 21.56 -36.44
N PRO A 161 72.59 22.53 -35.75
CA PRO A 161 72.01 23.20 -34.60
C PRO A 161 70.59 23.73 -34.85
N GLY A 162 70.31 24.23 -36.05
CA GLY A 162 68.98 24.70 -36.43
C GLY A 162 67.91 23.60 -36.56
N GLU A 163 68.28 22.36 -36.88
CA GLU A 163 67.34 21.22 -36.90
C GLU A 163 67.00 20.77 -35.48
N ILE A 164 68.01 20.74 -34.60
CA ILE A 164 67.81 20.48 -33.16
C ILE A 164 66.91 21.56 -32.55
N GLU A 165 67.15 22.84 -32.83
CA GLU A 165 66.29 23.93 -32.36
C GLU A 165 64.85 23.82 -32.86
N LYS A 166 64.63 23.38 -34.12
CA LYS A 166 63.29 23.12 -34.64
C LYS A 166 62.61 21.99 -33.88
N GLN A 167 63.29 20.87 -33.67
CA GLN A 167 62.77 19.73 -32.89
C GLN A 167 62.44 20.15 -31.45
N VAL A 168 63.31 20.95 -30.81
CA VAL A 168 63.06 21.48 -29.47
C VAL A 168 61.82 22.38 -29.46
N LYS A 169 61.66 23.27 -30.45
CA LYS A 169 60.47 24.13 -30.55
C LYS A 169 59.18 23.34 -30.80
N GLU A 170 59.22 22.31 -31.64
CA GLU A 170 58.08 21.42 -31.87
C GLU A 170 57.71 20.65 -30.61
N LEU A 171 58.70 20.10 -29.89
CA LEU A 171 58.48 19.42 -28.62
C LEU A 171 57.95 20.36 -27.53
N GLN A 172 58.44 21.60 -27.48
CA GLN A 172 57.92 22.61 -26.56
C GLN A 172 56.47 22.95 -26.88
N LYS A 173 56.13 23.09 -28.16
CA LYS A 173 54.76 23.35 -28.61
C LYS A 173 53.83 22.20 -28.24
N SER A 174 54.23 20.95 -28.51
CA SER A 174 53.43 19.78 -28.16
C SER A 174 53.28 19.60 -26.64
N LEU A 175 54.31 19.93 -25.86
CA LEU A 175 54.22 19.96 -24.40
C LEU A 175 53.18 20.96 -23.91
N GLU A 176 53.14 22.16 -24.50
CA GLU A 176 52.19 23.19 -24.08
C GLU A 176 50.76 22.85 -24.50
N GLU A 177 50.57 22.29 -25.71
CA GLU A 177 49.29 21.75 -26.17
C GLU A 177 48.77 20.65 -25.22
N LEU A 178 49.63 19.70 -24.81
CA LEU A 178 49.28 18.65 -23.85
C LEU A 178 48.93 19.20 -22.47
N LYS A 179 49.62 20.24 -21.97
CA LYS A 179 49.28 20.87 -20.69
C LYS A 179 47.88 21.49 -20.72
N VAL A 180 47.54 22.18 -21.80
CA VAL A 180 46.20 22.78 -21.98
C VAL A 180 45.14 21.67 -22.03
N GLU A 181 45.39 20.58 -22.76
CA GLU A 181 44.48 19.43 -22.79
C GLU A 181 44.30 18.80 -21.39
N ILE A 182 45.38 18.60 -20.64
CA ILE A 182 45.32 18.06 -19.28
C ILE A 182 44.50 18.98 -18.37
N ALA A 183 44.71 20.29 -18.46
CA ALA A 183 43.96 21.26 -17.66
C ALA A 183 42.46 21.20 -18.01
N GLN A 184 42.12 21.15 -19.30
CA GLN A 184 40.73 21.03 -19.76
C GLN A 184 40.09 19.73 -19.28
N ARG A 185 40.75 18.58 -19.49
CA ARG A 185 40.27 17.26 -19.04
C ARG A 185 40.06 17.22 -17.53
N THR A 186 40.90 17.93 -16.77
CA THR A 186 40.77 18.03 -15.31
C THR A 186 39.53 18.82 -14.90
N ILE A 187 39.19 19.89 -15.63
CA ILE A 187 37.96 20.65 -15.41
C ILE A 187 36.73 19.80 -15.80
N ASP A 188 36.76 19.17 -16.97
CA ASP A 188 35.65 18.32 -17.45
C ASP A 188 35.39 17.16 -16.48
N ALA A 189 36.45 16.52 -15.96
CA ALA A 189 36.32 15.45 -14.98
C ALA A 189 35.70 15.92 -13.66
N LYS A 190 35.98 17.16 -13.22
CA LYS A 190 35.34 17.74 -12.04
C LYS A 190 33.86 18.06 -12.30
N SER A 191 33.55 18.69 -13.43
CA SER A 191 32.18 19.00 -13.85
C SER A 191 31.33 17.73 -13.95
N LEU A 192 31.86 16.68 -14.57
CA LEU A 192 31.16 15.39 -14.70
C LEU A 192 30.94 14.71 -13.35
N LYS A 193 31.88 14.83 -12.41
CA LYS A 193 31.68 14.32 -11.04
C LYS A 193 30.55 15.05 -10.33
N GLU A 194 30.53 16.38 -10.39
CA GLU A 194 29.44 17.19 -9.81
C GLU A 194 28.09 16.86 -10.46
N GLU A 195 28.05 16.68 -11.79
CA GLU A 195 26.83 16.24 -12.49
C GLU A 195 26.34 14.86 -12.04
N VAL A 196 27.25 13.92 -11.78
CA VAL A 196 26.92 12.57 -11.28
C VAL A 196 26.37 12.66 -9.86
N GLU A 197 27.02 13.39 -8.96
CA GLU A 197 26.54 13.60 -7.59
C GLU A 197 25.14 14.25 -7.60
N ASN A 198 24.94 15.29 -8.41
CA ASN A 198 23.64 15.93 -8.57
C ASN A 198 22.57 14.95 -9.09
N ARG A 199 22.90 14.13 -10.09
CA ARG A 199 21.96 13.10 -10.60
C ARG A 199 21.66 12.03 -9.55
N GLU A 200 22.64 11.61 -8.75
CA GLU A 200 22.40 10.66 -7.65
C GLU A 200 21.44 11.23 -6.60
N THR A 201 21.57 12.52 -6.26
CA THR A 201 20.62 13.17 -5.34
C THR A 201 19.19 13.17 -5.90
N GLN A 202 19.01 13.54 -7.17
CA GLN A 202 17.69 13.51 -7.83
C GLN A 202 17.11 12.10 -7.91
N VAL A 203 17.93 11.09 -8.20
CA VAL A 203 17.47 9.69 -8.23
C VAL A 203 17.01 9.25 -6.84
N ASN A 204 17.70 9.65 -5.77
CA ASN A 204 17.30 9.31 -4.40
C ASN A 204 15.99 10.01 -3.99
N GLU A 205 15.80 11.27 -4.40
CA GLU A 205 14.52 11.98 -4.20
C GLU A 205 13.37 11.28 -4.92
N LEU A 206 13.54 10.95 -6.20
CA LEU A 206 12.55 10.21 -6.98
C LEU A 206 12.24 8.83 -6.40
N ARG A 207 13.26 8.12 -5.88
CA ARG A 207 13.04 6.83 -5.19
C ARG A 207 12.15 6.98 -3.97
N LYS A 208 12.38 8.03 -3.18
CA LYS A 208 11.58 8.31 -1.98
C LYS A 208 10.13 8.66 -2.36
N GLU A 209 9.93 9.48 -3.39
CA GLU A 209 8.59 9.80 -3.91
C GLU A 209 7.84 8.55 -4.39
N VAL A 210 8.55 7.63 -5.07
CA VAL A 210 7.97 6.35 -5.50
C VAL A 210 7.56 5.49 -4.30
N GLU A 211 8.39 5.42 -3.26
CA GLU A 211 8.09 4.67 -2.04
C GLU A 211 6.88 5.25 -1.30
N GLU A 212 6.83 6.58 -1.15
CA GLU A 212 5.67 7.28 -0.58
C GLU A 212 4.39 7.03 -1.40
N GLY A 213 4.48 7.06 -2.74
CA GLY A 213 3.36 6.76 -3.63
C GLY A 213 2.87 5.30 -3.54
N LEU A 214 3.77 4.33 -3.34
CA LEU A 214 3.40 2.92 -3.13
C LEU A 214 2.67 2.73 -1.80
N ASP A 215 3.12 3.39 -0.73
CA ASP A 215 2.45 3.36 0.57
C ASP A 215 1.03 3.95 0.50
N GLU A 216 0.86 5.07 -0.21
CA GLU A 216 -0.45 5.66 -0.46
C GLU A 216 -1.35 4.73 -1.28
N GLN A 217 -0.81 4.10 -2.32
CA GLN A 217 -1.54 3.12 -3.12
C GLN A 217 -2.04 1.93 -2.27
N GLN A 218 -1.20 1.43 -1.36
CA GLN A 218 -1.57 0.35 -0.45
C GLN A 218 -2.69 0.78 0.51
N LYS A 219 -2.57 1.96 1.12
CA LYS A 219 -3.63 2.53 1.99
C LYS A 219 -4.96 2.66 1.25
N LEU A 220 -4.94 3.14 0.00
CA LEU A 220 -6.14 3.28 -0.82
C LEU A 220 -6.74 1.91 -1.19
N ARG A 221 -5.91 0.89 -1.46
CA ARG A 221 -6.38 -0.48 -1.67
C ARG A 221 -7.07 -1.05 -0.43
N ASP A 222 -6.50 -0.85 0.75
CA ASP A 222 -7.07 -1.34 2.00
C ASP A 222 -8.42 -0.65 2.30
N GLN A 223 -8.51 0.66 2.08
CA GLN A 223 -9.77 1.41 2.15
C GLN A 223 -10.80 0.89 1.14
N LEU A 224 -10.38 0.60 -0.09
CA LEU A 224 -11.27 0.07 -1.12
C LEU A 224 -11.86 -1.28 -0.71
N VAL A 225 -11.06 -2.18 -0.15
CA VAL A 225 -11.52 -3.48 0.38
C VAL A 225 -12.52 -3.25 1.52
N GLN A 226 -12.24 -2.32 2.43
CA GLN A 226 -13.16 -1.98 3.52
C GLN A 226 -14.49 -1.46 2.97
N VAL A 227 -14.48 -0.53 2.02
CA VAL A 227 -15.69 0.01 1.38
C VAL A 227 -16.47 -1.11 0.67
N HIS A 228 -15.81 -2.01 -0.04
CA HIS A 228 -16.48 -3.14 -0.72
C HIS A 228 -17.14 -4.13 0.24
N SER A 229 -16.64 -4.24 1.48
CA SER A 229 -17.26 -5.08 2.52
C SER A 229 -18.52 -4.46 3.13
N GLN A 230 -18.68 -3.14 3.07
CA GLN A 230 -19.80 -2.42 3.69
C GLN A 230 -21.17 -2.79 3.09
N PRO A 231 -21.35 -2.89 1.76
CA PRO A 231 -22.62 -3.32 1.16
C PRO A 231 -23.14 -4.64 1.73
N ALA A 232 -22.28 -5.65 1.89
CA ALA A 232 -22.69 -6.94 2.45
C ALA A 232 -23.16 -6.81 3.91
N HIS A 233 -22.51 -5.94 4.70
CA HIS A 233 -22.91 -5.67 6.08
C HIS A 233 -24.23 -4.89 6.16
N ILE A 234 -24.40 -3.87 5.30
CA ILE A 234 -25.61 -3.07 5.19
C ILE A 234 -26.78 -3.94 4.74
N THR A 235 -26.60 -4.83 3.76
CA THR A 235 -27.64 -5.78 3.33
C THR A 235 -28.08 -6.67 4.48
N LYS A 236 -27.14 -7.27 5.23
CA LYS A 236 -27.49 -8.10 6.40
C LYS A 236 -28.25 -7.33 7.48
N GLN A 237 -27.85 -6.09 7.77
CA GLN A 237 -28.56 -5.24 8.73
C GLN A 237 -29.94 -4.83 8.21
N THR A 238 -30.06 -4.54 6.92
CA THR A 238 -31.34 -4.21 6.26
C THR A 238 -32.29 -5.41 6.31
N ASP A 239 -31.80 -6.62 6.07
CA ASP A 239 -32.60 -7.84 6.17
C ASP A 239 -33.09 -8.09 7.60
N LEU A 240 -32.22 -7.86 8.60
CA LEU A 240 -32.58 -7.99 10.01
C LEU A 240 -33.66 -6.98 10.40
N LEU A 241 -33.46 -5.70 10.06
CA LEU A 241 -34.44 -4.64 10.33
C LEU A 241 -35.76 -4.90 9.59
N SER A 242 -35.72 -5.41 8.36
CA SER A 242 -36.91 -5.74 7.58
C SER A 242 -37.73 -6.88 8.19
N ARG A 243 -37.07 -7.86 8.84
CA ARG A 243 -37.76 -8.91 9.61
C ARG A 243 -38.39 -8.35 10.87
N GLN A 244 -37.64 -7.55 11.63
CA GLN A 244 -38.15 -6.91 12.84
C GLN A 244 -39.34 -5.98 12.53
N LEU A 245 -39.29 -5.24 11.43
CA LEU A 245 -40.40 -4.40 10.97
C LEU A 245 -41.64 -5.24 10.71
N ARG A 246 -41.52 -6.34 9.96
CA ARG A 246 -42.64 -7.25 9.68
C ARG A 246 -43.27 -7.82 10.95
N GLU A 247 -42.46 -8.25 11.91
CA GLU A 247 -42.96 -8.74 13.21
C GLU A 247 -43.73 -7.67 13.98
N VAL A 248 -43.27 -6.41 13.94
CA VAL A 248 -43.95 -5.29 14.59
C VAL A 248 -45.24 -4.93 13.85
N GLU A 249 -45.23 -4.93 12.52
CA GLU A 249 -46.41 -4.69 11.69
C GLU A 249 -47.49 -5.75 11.92
N GLU A 250 -47.11 -7.03 12.02
CA GLU A 250 -48.02 -8.13 12.34
C GLU A 250 -48.63 -7.95 13.75
N LYS A 251 -47.80 -7.64 14.75
CA LYS A 251 -48.28 -7.32 16.10
C LYS A 251 -49.22 -6.12 16.12
N ARG A 252 -48.93 -5.07 15.34
CA ARG A 252 -49.79 -3.90 15.20
C ARG A 252 -51.13 -4.30 14.59
N SER A 253 -51.14 -5.06 13.51
CA SER A 253 -52.35 -5.53 12.85
C SER A 253 -53.23 -6.38 13.79
N ASN A 254 -52.61 -7.23 14.61
CA ASN A 254 -53.34 -8.03 15.61
C ASN A 254 -53.95 -7.16 16.71
N LEU A 255 -53.21 -6.15 17.18
CA LEU A 255 -53.73 -5.19 18.16
C LEU A 255 -54.86 -4.33 17.59
N ASP A 256 -54.74 -3.86 16.35
CA ASP A 256 -55.79 -3.11 15.65
C ASP A 256 -57.07 -3.98 15.56
N GLY A 257 -56.94 -5.27 15.22
CA GLY A 257 -58.06 -6.21 15.23
C GLY A 257 -58.71 -6.37 16.60
N ASN A 258 -57.91 -6.52 17.67
CA ASN A 258 -58.43 -6.60 19.04
C ASN A 258 -59.16 -5.32 19.47
N VAL A 259 -58.65 -4.15 19.07
CA VAL A 259 -59.30 -2.85 19.34
C VAL A 259 -60.66 -2.78 18.65
N ASP A 260 -60.76 -3.20 17.40
CA ASP A 260 -62.02 -3.27 16.66
C ASP A 260 -63.03 -4.22 17.30
N GLU A 261 -62.58 -5.37 17.81
CA GLU A 261 -63.45 -6.32 18.53
C GLU A 261 -63.97 -5.71 19.83
N ILE A 262 -63.09 -5.11 20.64
CA ILE A 262 -63.47 -4.44 21.89
C ILE A 262 -64.44 -3.28 21.60
N ALA A 263 -64.22 -2.51 20.54
CA ALA A 263 -65.12 -1.42 20.15
C ALA A 263 -66.52 -1.94 19.82
N LYS A 264 -66.63 -3.06 19.08
CA LYS A 264 -67.92 -3.71 18.78
C LYS A 264 -68.61 -4.24 20.04
N GLU A 265 -67.84 -4.85 20.96
CA GLU A 265 -68.38 -5.32 22.24
C GLU A 265 -68.89 -4.17 23.11
N LEU A 266 -68.15 -3.06 23.16
CA LEU A 266 -68.54 -1.86 23.87
C LEU A 266 -69.85 -1.29 23.33
N GLN A 267 -69.96 -1.13 22.01
CA GLN A 267 -71.18 -0.65 21.37
C GLN A 267 -72.38 -1.56 21.68
N ARG A 268 -72.17 -2.89 21.72
CA ARG A 268 -73.22 -3.84 22.11
C ARG A 268 -73.63 -3.69 23.57
N MET A 269 -72.67 -3.46 24.47
CA MET A 269 -72.94 -3.24 25.90
C MET A 269 -73.64 -1.90 26.13
N GLU A 270 -73.27 -0.85 25.41
CA GLU A 270 -73.98 0.44 25.42
C GLU A 270 -75.42 0.30 24.95
N GLY A 271 -75.67 -0.44 23.86
CA GLY A 271 -77.04 -0.72 23.41
C GLY A 271 -77.88 -1.45 24.45
N LYS A 272 -77.30 -2.46 25.12
CA LYS A 272 -77.97 -3.16 26.24
C LYS A 272 -78.25 -2.24 27.42
N LYS A 273 -77.31 -1.36 27.75
CA LYS A 273 -77.48 -0.37 28.82
C LYS A 273 -78.67 0.54 28.54
N HIS A 274 -78.76 1.11 27.33
CA HIS A 274 -79.89 1.98 26.94
C HIS A 274 -81.22 1.23 27.06
N TYR A 275 -81.30 0.00 26.54
CA TYR A 275 -82.51 -0.82 26.66
C TYR A 275 -82.92 -1.05 28.12
N LEU A 276 -81.97 -1.39 29.00
CA LEU A 276 -82.26 -1.58 30.43
C LEU A 276 -82.64 -0.28 31.15
N GLU A 277 -82.09 0.86 30.71
CA GLU A 277 -82.47 2.18 31.24
C GLU A 277 -83.91 2.53 30.84
N GLU A 278 -84.31 2.27 29.59
CA GLU A 278 -85.69 2.44 29.12
C GLU A 278 -86.66 1.51 29.86
N GLU A 279 -86.34 0.22 29.99
CA GLU A 279 -87.17 -0.73 30.75
C GLU A 279 -87.31 -0.33 32.21
N LYS A 280 -86.22 0.17 32.84
CA LYS A 280 -86.27 0.70 34.21
C LYS A 280 -87.20 1.90 34.31
N THR A 281 -87.18 2.83 33.35
CA THR A 281 -88.08 3.99 33.37
C THR A 281 -89.54 3.55 33.23
N ASP A 282 -89.85 2.63 32.31
CA ASP A 282 -91.20 2.11 32.10
C ASP A 282 -91.74 1.39 33.36
N LEU A 283 -90.90 0.56 33.99
CA LEU A 283 -91.26 -0.13 35.23
C LEU A 283 -91.46 0.85 36.40
N SER A 284 -90.66 1.91 36.48
CA SER A 284 -90.84 2.96 37.50
C SER A 284 -92.17 3.68 37.31
N GLU A 285 -92.51 4.07 36.08
CA GLU A 285 -93.81 4.68 35.79
C GLU A 285 -94.98 3.75 36.10
N ALA A 286 -94.86 2.47 35.73
CA ALA A 286 -95.88 1.47 36.02
C ALA A 286 -96.06 1.28 37.53
N LEU A 287 -94.97 1.26 38.30
CA LEU A 287 -95.01 1.17 39.76
C LEU A 287 -95.71 2.40 40.38
N ASP A 288 -95.38 3.61 39.93
CA ASP A 288 -96.01 4.83 40.45
C ASP A 288 -97.50 4.89 40.10
N ARG A 289 -97.90 4.45 38.90
CA ARG A 289 -99.32 4.28 38.54
C ARG A 289 -100.02 3.28 39.48
N GLN A 290 -99.40 2.13 39.77
CA GLN A 290 -99.96 1.15 40.71
C GLN A 290 -100.08 1.71 42.12
N ARG A 291 -99.07 2.44 42.62
CA ARG A 291 -99.12 3.12 43.92
C ARG A 291 -100.32 4.06 44.02
N HIS A 292 -100.55 4.90 43.00
CA HIS A 292 -101.71 5.78 42.97
C HIS A 292 -103.06 5.04 42.98
N ILE A 293 -103.16 3.91 42.26
CA ILE A 293 -104.36 3.06 42.28
C ILE A 293 -104.57 2.47 43.69
N PHE A 294 -103.52 1.94 44.31
CA PHE A 294 -103.59 1.39 45.67
C PHE A 294 -104.00 2.46 46.69
N GLU A 295 -103.38 3.64 46.67
CA GLU A 295 -103.78 4.76 47.54
C GLU A 295 -105.24 5.16 47.34
N SER A 296 -105.73 5.18 46.09
CA SER A 296 -107.13 5.46 45.80
C SER A 296 -108.07 4.39 46.36
N LYS A 297 -107.69 3.11 46.26
CA LYS A 297 -108.47 1.97 46.76
C LYS A 297 -108.46 1.90 48.28
N GLU A 298 -107.34 2.22 48.92
CA GLU A 298 -107.23 2.34 50.37
C GLU A 298 -108.19 3.42 50.90
N ARG A 299 -108.22 4.61 50.27
CA ARG A 299 -109.19 5.67 50.59
C ARG A 299 -110.64 5.22 50.40
N GLU A 300 -110.94 4.44 49.36
CA GLU A 300 -112.27 3.89 49.11
C GLU A 300 -112.68 2.89 50.19
N VAL A 301 -111.76 2.00 50.60
CA VAL A 301 -111.98 1.05 51.71
C VAL A 301 -112.23 1.79 53.02
N ASP A 302 -111.46 2.83 53.33
CA ASP A 302 -111.67 3.65 54.53
C ASP A 302 -113.04 4.34 54.54
N LEU A 303 -113.52 4.80 53.37
CA LEU A 303 -114.87 5.37 53.24
C LEU A 303 -115.94 4.31 53.46
N LEU A 304 -115.82 3.15 52.81
CA LEU A 304 -116.75 2.03 52.98
C LEU A 304 -116.78 1.52 54.42
N ALA A 305 -115.64 1.49 55.10
CA ALA A 305 -115.56 1.11 56.52
C ALA A 305 -116.35 2.08 57.40
N LYS A 306 -116.21 3.40 57.19
CA LYS A 306 -117.01 4.43 57.89
C LYS A 306 -118.50 4.32 57.59
N GLU A 307 -118.87 4.08 56.34
CA GLU A 307 -120.28 3.86 55.95
C GLU A 307 -120.86 2.61 56.61
N PHE A 308 -120.08 1.53 56.67
CA PHE A 308 -120.47 0.29 57.36
C PHE A 308 -120.66 0.50 58.87
N GLU A 309 -119.76 1.22 59.53
CA GLU A 309 -119.90 1.59 60.94
C GLU A 309 -121.18 2.38 61.19
N LEU A 310 -121.46 3.38 60.35
CA LEU A 310 -122.67 4.19 60.44
C LEU A 310 -123.95 3.37 60.18
N ALA A 311 -123.90 2.43 59.23
CA ALA A 311 -125.01 1.50 58.99
C ALA A 311 -125.24 0.56 60.19
N LYS A 312 -124.17 0.11 60.84
CA LYS A 312 -124.24 -0.74 62.05
C LYS A 312 -124.82 0.04 63.23
N GLU A 313 -124.46 1.31 63.40
CA GLU A 313 -125.08 2.20 64.41
C GLU A 313 -126.59 2.36 64.16
N ARG A 314 -127.00 2.66 62.92
CA ARG A 314 -128.43 2.72 62.53
C ARG A 314 -129.17 1.40 62.78
N GLN A 315 -128.54 0.27 62.50
CA GLN A 315 -129.14 -1.03 62.80
C GLN A 315 -129.33 -1.23 64.31
N ALA A 316 -128.36 -0.81 65.13
CA ALA A 316 -128.48 -0.85 66.59
C ALA A 316 -129.62 0.05 67.09
N GLU A 317 -129.78 1.25 66.51
CA GLU A 317 -130.94 2.12 66.76
C GLU A 317 -132.26 1.41 66.44
N PHE A 318 -132.41 0.82 65.24
CA PHE A 318 -133.62 0.09 64.87
C PHE A 318 -133.91 -1.11 65.77
N LEU A 319 -132.88 -1.82 66.26
CA LEU A 319 -133.06 -2.90 67.23
C LEU A 319 -133.54 -2.38 68.58
N GLY A 320 -133.03 -1.21 69.01
CA GLY A 320 -133.50 -0.49 70.20
C GLY A 320 -134.97 -0.08 70.07
N ASP A 321 -135.34 0.53 68.94
CA ASP A 321 -136.73 0.91 68.63
C ASP A 321 -137.67 -0.29 68.62
N ARG A 322 -137.26 -1.40 67.99
CA ARG A 322 -138.02 -2.65 68.00
C ARG A 322 -138.24 -3.16 69.42
N GLY A 323 -137.21 -3.13 70.27
CA GLY A 323 -137.32 -3.53 71.67
C GLY A 323 -138.34 -2.68 72.45
N THR A 324 -138.32 -1.36 72.21
CA THR A 324 -139.30 -0.41 72.78
C THR A 324 -140.72 -0.73 72.29
N LEU A 325 -140.90 -0.98 70.99
CA LEU A 325 -142.19 -1.36 70.41
C LEU A 325 -142.72 -2.69 70.97
N ASP A 326 -141.87 -3.69 71.15
CA ASP A 326 -142.24 -4.98 71.76
C ASP A 326 -142.69 -4.80 73.22
N LEU A 327 -142.02 -3.95 74.00
CA LEU A 327 -142.46 -3.59 75.35
C LEU A 327 -143.82 -2.89 75.35
N ASN A 328 -144.01 -1.93 74.45
CA ASN A 328 -145.30 -1.23 74.28
C ASN A 328 -146.42 -2.19 73.88
N LEU A 329 -146.14 -3.17 72.99
CA LEU A 329 -147.10 -4.19 72.58
C LEU A 329 -147.46 -5.12 73.74
N LYS A 330 -146.47 -5.54 74.55
CA LYS A 330 -146.72 -6.29 75.79
C LYS A 330 -147.57 -5.50 76.79
N HIS A 331 -147.28 -4.22 77.00
CA HIS A 331 -148.11 -3.35 77.84
C HIS A 331 -149.54 -3.26 77.31
N ALA A 332 -149.73 -3.00 76.01
CA ALA A 332 -151.05 -2.96 75.38
C ALA A 332 -151.80 -4.31 75.51
N ALA A 333 -151.11 -5.45 75.44
CA ALA A 333 -151.70 -6.77 75.64
C ALA A 333 -152.16 -6.99 77.09
N ILE A 334 -151.36 -6.55 78.08
CA ILE A 334 -151.74 -6.57 79.50
C ILE A 334 -152.95 -5.67 79.74
N GLU A 335 -152.95 -4.45 79.19
CA GLU A 335 -154.09 -3.53 79.27
C GLU A 335 -155.34 -4.12 78.63
N LYS A 336 -155.24 -4.75 77.46
CA LYS A 336 -156.34 -5.46 76.80
C LYS A 336 -156.92 -6.55 77.70
N LYS A 337 -156.06 -7.37 78.33
CA LYS A 337 -156.49 -8.43 79.25
C LYS A 337 -157.20 -7.85 80.48
N SER A 338 -156.62 -6.81 81.09
CA SER A 338 -157.23 -6.08 82.21
C SER A 338 -158.61 -5.53 81.85
N ASN A 339 -158.73 -4.86 80.70
CA ASN A 339 -160.00 -4.34 80.19
C ASN A 339 -161.01 -5.45 79.91
N HIS A 340 -160.57 -6.59 79.36
CA HIS A 340 -161.43 -7.76 79.16
C HIS A 340 -161.97 -8.30 80.49
N ASP A 341 -161.11 -8.43 81.51
CA ASP A 341 -161.52 -8.88 82.85
C ASP A 341 -162.52 -7.91 83.50
N ILE A 342 -162.29 -6.60 83.37
CA ILE A 342 -163.22 -5.55 83.80
C ILE A 342 -164.57 -5.69 83.08
N HIS A 343 -164.55 -5.84 81.75
CA HIS A 343 -165.76 -6.01 80.94
C HIS A 343 -166.53 -7.29 81.33
N ALA A 344 -165.83 -8.41 81.52
CA ALA A 344 -166.44 -9.67 81.94
C ALA A 344 -167.11 -9.55 83.31
N ARG A 345 -166.50 -8.82 84.27
CA ARG A 345 -167.14 -8.52 85.56
C ARG A 345 -168.41 -7.69 85.37
N LYS A 346 -168.35 -6.61 84.61
CA LYS A 346 -169.53 -5.76 84.29
C LYS A 346 -170.66 -6.54 83.61
N MET A 347 -170.32 -7.49 82.73
CA MET A 347 -171.31 -8.37 82.09
C MET A 347 -172.04 -9.27 83.10
N ARG A 348 -171.32 -9.83 84.09
CA ARG A 348 -171.95 -10.62 85.16
C ARG A 348 -172.85 -9.77 86.07
N GLU A 349 -172.44 -8.55 86.38
CA GLU A 349 -173.27 -7.58 87.11
C GLU A 349 -174.55 -7.28 86.33
N LYS A 350 -174.43 -6.94 85.03
CA LYS A 350 -175.57 -6.76 84.14
C LYS A 350 -176.51 -7.97 84.13
N GLU A 351 -175.99 -9.20 84.05
CA GLU A 351 -176.85 -10.41 84.07
C GLU A 351 -177.58 -10.60 85.40
N ARG A 352 -176.95 -10.26 86.54
CA ARG A 352 -177.62 -10.26 87.85
C ARG A 352 -178.75 -9.24 87.88
N ASP A 353 -178.48 -8.02 87.43
CA ASP A 353 -179.48 -6.95 87.37
C ASP A 353 -180.63 -7.31 86.44
N LEU A 354 -180.35 -7.94 85.30
CA LEU A 354 -181.35 -8.38 84.33
C LEU A 354 -182.21 -9.53 84.88
N LYS A 355 -181.65 -10.44 85.66
CA LYS A 355 -182.42 -11.46 86.39
C LYS A 355 -183.30 -10.83 87.48
N ALA A 356 -182.80 -9.82 88.20
CA ALA A 356 -183.59 -9.08 89.18
C ALA A 356 -184.76 -8.34 88.51
N LEU A 357 -184.52 -7.69 87.37
CA LEU A 357 -185.54 -7.03 86.56
C LEU A 357 -186.62 -8.00 86.08
N LYS A 358 -186.24 -9.15 85.51
CA LYS A 358 -187.22 -10.18 85.07
C LYS A 358 -188.08 -10.68 86.23
N LYS A 359 -187.50 -10.80 87.42
CA LYS A 359 -188.25 -11.18 88.63
C LYS A 359 -189.27 -10.09 89.00
N SER A 360 -188.90 -8.81 88.92
CA SER A 360 -189.84 -7.70 89.16
C SER A 360 -190.90 -7.58 88.06
N GLU A 361 -190.54 -7.81 86.79
CA GLU A 361 -191.50 -7.84 85.66
C GLU A 361 -192.54 -8.96 85.84
N LEU A 362 -192.12 -10.15 86.27
CA LEU A 362 -193.05 -11.25 86.54
C LEU A 362 -194.00 -10.91 87.70
N GLN A 363 -193.49 -10.28 88.77
CA GLN A 363 -194.33 -9.79 89.87
C GLN A 363 -195.33 -8.73 89.41
N LEU A 364 -194.91 -7.83 88.51
CA LEU A 364 -195.79 -6.83 87.90
C LEU A 364 -196.91 -7.52 87.09
N LYS A 365 -196.56 -8.50 86.26
CA LYS A 365 -197.53 -9.25 85.45
C LYS A 365 -198.57 -10.00 86.30
N VAL A 366 -198.13 -10.62 87.39
CA VAL A 366 -199.06 -11.26 88.36
C VAL A 366 -200.00 -10.21 88.98
N ALA A 367 -199.52 -9.00 89.26
CA ALA A 367 -200.36 -7.92 89.74
C ALA A 367 -201.35 -7.41 88.65
N GLU A 368 -200.92 -7.34 87.39
CA GLU A 368 -201.77 -6.99 86.24
C GLU A 368 -202.88 -8.02 86.00
N ASP A 369 -202.55 -9.32 85.97
CA ASP A 369 -203.53 -10.41 85.85
C ASP A 369 -204.54 -10.37 87.01
N GLY A 370 -204.07 -10.03 88.22
CA GLY A 370 -204.92 -9.80 89.38
C GLY A 370 -205.91 -8.64 89.17
N VAL A 371 -205.48 -7.56 88.53
CA VAL A 371 -206.34 -6.40 88.21
C VAL A 371 -207.37 -6.76 87.13
N GLU A 372 -206.98 -7.48 86.07
CA GLU A 372 -207.91 -7.96 85.05
C GLU A 372 -208.98 -8.88 85.62
N HIS A 373 -208.61 -9.78 86.54
CA HIS A 373 -209.57 -10.65 87.21
C HIS A 373 -210.60 -9.84 88.02
N VAL A 374 -210.15 -8.82 88.75
CA VAL A 374 -211.04 -7.91 89.50
C VAL A 374 -211.95 -7.12 88.56
N ARG A 375 -211.44 -6.65 87.41
CA ARG A 375 -212.26 -5.99 86.37
C ARG A 375 -213.33 -6.92 85.80
N SER A 376 -212.99 -8.18 85.51
CA SER A 376 -213.97 -9.16 85.03
C SER A 376 -215.09 -9.42 86.04
N ILE A 377 -214.76 -9.47 87.33
CA ILE A 377 -215.76 -9.57 88.41
C ILE A 377 -216.64 -8.31 88.44
N TYR A 378 -216.03 -7.13 88.34
CA TYR A 378 -216.75 -5.86 88.28
C TYR A 378 -217.75 -5.79 87.12
N ASP A 379 -217.34 -6.19 85.92
CA ASP A 379 -218.20 -6.19 84.72
C ASP A 379 -219.38 -7.17 84.84
N LYS A 380 -219.17 -8.34 85.45
CA LYS A 380 -220.25 -9.31 85.74
C LYS A 380 -221.29 -8.75 86.72
N VAL A 381 -220.84 -8.07 87.77
CA VAL A 381 -221.74 -7.44 88.76
C VAL A 381 -222.51 -6.28 88.11
N LYS A 382 -221.84 -5.48 87.27
CA LYS A 382 -222.47 -4.38 86.55
C LYS A 382 -223.58 -4.86 85.60
N ALA A 383 -223.35 -5.97 84.88
CA ALA A 383 -224.36 -6.57 84.00
C ALA A 383 -225.60 -7.07 84.76
N GLN A 384 -225.47 -7.50 86.03
CA GLN A 384 -226.61 -7.89 86.87
C GLN A 384 -227.43 -6.69 87.37
N VAL A 385 -226.85 -5.49 87.42
CA VAL A 385 -227.52 -4.26 87.86
C VAL A 385 -228.34 -3.64 86.73
N ASP A 386 -227.89 -3.74 85.47
CA ASP A 386 -228.53 -3.10 84.33
C ASP A 386 -229.80 -3.83 83.82
N SER A 387 -230.06 -5.08 84.23
CA SER A 387 -231.20 -5.88 83.76
C SER A 387 -232.42 -5.94 84.70
N ALA A 388 -232.49 -5.10 85.74
CA ALA A 388 -233.60 -5.06 86.69
C ALA A 388 -234.52 -3.83 86.46
N PRO A 389 -235.84 -3.99 86.25
CA PRO A 389 -236.77 -2.87 86.06
C PRO A 389 -236.92 -2.01 87.33
N ARG A 390 -236.73 -0.70 87.18
CA ARG A 390 -236.90 0.33 88.22
C ARG A 390 -238.37 0.54 88.55
N ASP A 391 -238.60 0.60 89.86
CA ASP A 391 -239.84 0.80 90.61
C ASP A 391 -240.49 2.17 90.34
N ASP A 392 -241.73 2.16 89.81
CA ASP A 392 -242.53 3.34 89.46
C ASP A 392 -243.70 3.56 90.45
N GLY A 393 -243.39 3.56 91.75
CA GLY A 393 -244.19 4.28 92.75
C GLY A 393 -245.49 3.63 93.24
N THR A 394 -245.91 2.48 92.73
CA THR A 394 -247.16 1.81 93.16
C THR A 394 -247.08 1.17 94.56
N LEU A 395 -245.89 0.98 95.13
CA LEU A 395 -245.71 0.55 96.52
C LEU A 395 -245.96 1.67 97.55
N LEU A 396 -245.88 2.94 97.16
CA LEU A 396 -246.10 4.06 98.08
C LEU A 396 -247.60 4.37 98.29
N GLU A 397 -248.44 4.15 97.27
CA GLU A 397 -249.89 4.32 97.39
C GLU A 397 -250.56 3.18 98.19
N LYS A 398 -250.16 1.93 97.97
CA LYS A 398 -250.64 0.79 98.78
C LYS A 398 -250.29 0.91 100.27
N ARG A 399 -249.17 1.57 100.60
CA ARG A 399 -248.79 1.85 101.99
C ARG A 399 -249.65 2.95 102.65
N LYS A 400 -250.21 3.88 101.87
CA LYS A 400 -251.13 4.92 102.35
C LYS A 400 -252.57 4.40 102.50
N GLU A 401 -253.01 3.44 101.70
CA GLU A 401 -254.31 2.78 101.88
C GLU A 401 -254.34 1.87 103.11
N LEU A 402 -253.28 1.07 103.33
CA LEU A 402 -253.12 0.27 104.55
C LEU A 402 -253.11 1.12 105.84
N GLN A 403 -252.73 2.40 105.78
CA GLN A 403 -252.78 3.31 106.92
C GLN A 403 -254.18 3.93 107.13
N ARG A 404 -254.97 4.13 106.07
CA ARG A 404 -256.37 4.62 106.19
C ARG A 404 -257.33 3.51 106.61
N GLU A 405 -257.11 2.27 106.16
CA GLU A 405 -257.92 1.13 106.61
C GLU A 405 -257.66 0.82 108.10
N VAL A 406 -256.41 0.93 108.58
CA VAL A 406 -256.09 0.82 110.02
C VAL A 406 -256.78 1.90 110.87
N ASP A 407 -257.08 3.09 110.34
CA ASP A 407 -257.74 4.18 111.06
C ASP A 407 -259.28 4.18 110.96
N VAL A 408 -259.87 3.60 109.91
CA VAL A 408 -261.33 3.43 109.80
C VAL A 408 -261.81 2.27 110.68
N THR A 409 -261.12 1.12 110.69
CA THR A 409 -261.54 -0.04 111.51
C THR A 409 -261.28 0.19 113.00
N LYS A 410 -260.29 1.02 113.37
CA LYS A 410 -260.11 1.50 114.75
C LYS A 410 -261.22 2.46 115.21
N ARG A 411 -261.98 3.11 114.31
CA ARG A 411 -263.13 3.96 114.67
C ARG A 411 -264.44 3.18 114.78
N THR A 412 -264.60 2.05 114.09
CA THR A 412 -265.77 1.18 114.26
C THR A 412 -265.76 0.42 115.60
N LEU A 413 -264.60 0.32 116.26
CA LEU A 413 -264.46 -0.14 117.66
C LEU A 413 -264.91 0.91 118.72
N ALA A 414 -265.54 2.03 118.32
CA ALA A 414 -266.04 3.06 119.25
C ALA A 414 -267.55 3.38 119.15
N GLN A 415 -268.31 2.79 118.21
CA GLN A 415 -269.75 3.10 118.00
C GLN A 415 -270.71 1.89 118.00
N GLN A 416 -270.29 0.74 118.54
CA GLN A 416 -271.19 -0.38 118.88
C GLN A 416 -270.82 -0.96 120.25
N VAL A 417 -271.60 -0.85 121.34
CA VAL A 417 -272.80 -0.04 121.62
C VAL A 417 -273.94 -0.20 120.58
N GLN A 418 -274.27 -1.41 120.12
CA GLN A 418 -274.40 -2.64 120.90
C GLN A 418 -273.69 -3.82 120.26
#